data_AF-A0A084SF81-F1
#
_entry.id   AF-A0A084SF81-F1
#
_cell.length_a   1.000
_cell.length_b   1.000
_cell.length_c   1.000
_cell.angle_alpha   90.00
_cell.angle_beta   90.00
_cell.angle_gamma   90.00
#
_symmetry.space_group_name_H-M   'P 1'
#
loop_
_entity.id
_entity.type
_entity.pdbx_description
1 polymer ?
#
loop_
_entity_poly.entity_id
_entity_poly.type
_entity_poly.pdbx_seq_one_letter_code
_entity_poly.pdbx_strand_id
1 'polypeptide(L)'
;MLQASPNVVAHSDTGTPFEDGAGSGVREAAEVVAQGDACYTGLLRVMRSPRWKRLMRAQPDWLRGALRLETPVRELLARDGGGCPRLLRQRERLEVLARKRLSHFTRRGGASLGEVLGRLETLLSEPRPQPPGGDEPVLLEGRQGLRNLLSWPGTWVFALLAITNRYGLERFGRPAPMLFAGGALVLYYYLRCTGHFWLTAKRLMWQPRFGEPVQVSLASIGSKGISALPAWGQVRVEGDRAFTVRHAGQASLLASLLDLHRQSPFAGEVDGTPRVHEVSVLPAWRAPERARAGEKSEPGVAVLRPGYAAFLPAERYADVFRVLTGPGTRKPEADVTVELLVEHMRLLSEPEFDVRMRQVVLASGGELWHADEVRSGPAVDNGRVRLGARGMGMELLADAAQAEATDRIVRRWAA
;
A
#
# COMPACT_ATOMS: atom_id res chain seq x y z
N MET A 1 84.35 -17.76 62.96
CA MET A 1 83.18 -17.23 63.70
C MET A 1 81.96 -18.03 63.27
N LEU A 2 81.44 -18.76 64.26
CA LEU A 2 80.09 -19.30 64.47
C LEU A 2 79.01 -19.27 63.38
N GLN A 3 78.35 -20.45 63.31
CA GLN A 3 76.90 -20.69 63.14
C GLN A 3 76.32 -20.56 61.73
N ALA A 4 75.33 -21.35 61.31
CA ALA A 4 74.74 -22.62 61.73
C ALA A 4 73.71 -22.93 60.62
N SER A 5 73.60 -24.18 60.19
CA SER A 5 72.52 -24.61 59.29
C SER A 5 71.15 -24.41 59.94
N PRO A 6 70.10 -24.20 59.12
CA PRO A 6 68.85 -24.89 59.39
C PRO A 6 68.30 -25.64 58.16
N ASN A 7 67.82 -26.85 58.48
CA ASN A 7 66.86 -27.63 57.73
C ASN A 7 65.70 -26.76 57.23
N VAL A 8 65.35 -26.89 55.95
CA VAL A 8 64.01 -26.53 55.45
C VAL A 8 63.42 -27.75 54.76
N VAL A 9 62.30 -28.15 55.33
CA VAL A 9 61.43 -29.27 55.00
C VAL A 9 60.84 -29.08 53.60
N ALA A 10 60.86 -30.14 52.80
CA ALA A 10 60.12 -30.21 51.55
C ALA A 10 58.61 -30.27 51.85
N HIS A 11 57.87 -29.20 51.53
CA HIS A 11 56.42 -29.24 51.45
C HIS A 11 56.01 -29.79 50.08
N SER A 12 55.48 -31.01 50.11
CA SER A 12 54.72 -31.63 49.04
C SER A 12 53.34 -30.99 48.97
N ASP A 13 53.19 -29.96 48.14
CA ASP A 13 51.89 -29.44 47.71
C ASP A 13 51.30 -30.37 46.63
N THR A 14 50.74 -31.51 47.07
CA THR A 14 49.71 -32.23 46.31
C THR A 14 48.37 -31.51 46.51
N GLY A 15 48.21 -30.38 45.81
CA GLY A 15 46.91 -29.77 45.59
C GLY A 15 46.14 -30.58 44.56
N THR A 16 45.19 -31.39 45.01
CA THR A 16 44.16 -31.97 44.17
C THR A 16 43.36 -30.83 43.50
N PRO A 17 43.25 -30.78 42.17
CA PRO A 17 42.34 -29.84 41.52
C PRO A 17 40.92 -30.30 41.83
N PHE A 18 40.26 -29.53 42.68
CA PHE A 18 38.86 -29.66 43.05
C PHE A 18 37.98 -29.71 41.78
N GLU A 19 37.15 -30.75 41.70
CA GLU A 19 36.11 -30.99 40.70
C GLU A 19 34.91 -30.01 40.83
N ASP A 20 35.15 -28.70 40.92
CA ASP A 20 34.05 -27.71 41.02
C ASP A 20 33.44 -27.33 39.64
N GLY A 21 34.03 -27.80 38.53
CA GLY A 21 33.58 -27.45 37.18
C GLY A 21 32.32 -28.18 36.69
N ALA A 22 32.07 -29.40 37.16
CA ALA A 22 30.97 -30.23 36.65
C ALA A 22 29.59 -29.78 37.17
N GLY A 23 29.53 -29.24 38.39
CA GLY A 23 28.28 -28.77 39.00
C GLY A 23 27.76 -27.43 38.45
N SER A 24 28.67 -26.52 38.06
CA SER A 24 28.30 -25.20 37.52
C SER A 24 27.56 -25.31 36.19
N GLY A 25 28.07 -26.13 35.27
CA GLY A 25 27.47 -26.30 33.95
C GLY A 25 26.07 -26.91 33.96
N VAL A 26 25.80 -27.86 34.86
CA VAL A 26 24.47 -28.48 35.01
C VAL A 26 23.45 -27.48 35.56
N ARG A 27 23.87 -26.63 36.52
CA ARG A 27 23.00 -25.61 37.10
C ARG A 27 22.70 -24.50 36.09
N GLU A 28 23.70 -24.00 35.38
CA GLU A 28 23.53 -23.04 34.30
C GLU A 28 22.62 -23.59 33.19
N ALA A 29 22.78 -24.85 32.80
CA ALA A 29 21.91 -25.50 31.83
C ALA A 29 20.46 -25.58 32.31
N ALA A 30 20.22 -25.96 33.56
CA ALA A 30 18.88 -26.02 34.15
C ALA A 30 18.22 -24.64 34.22
N GLU A 31 18.98 -23.60 34.56
CA GLU A 31 18.51 -22.21 34.59
C GLU A 31 18.11 -21.72 33.19
N VAL A 32 18.96 -21.96 32.17
CA VAL A 32 18.65 -21.63 30.77
C VAL A 32 17.40 -22.37 30.28
N VAL A 33 17.23 -23.65 30.62
CA VAL A 33 16.05 -24.43 30.25
C VAL A 33 14.78 -23.89 30.91
N ALA A 34 14.82 -23.59 32.21
CA ALA A 34 13.68 -23.05 32.94
C ALA A 34 13.28 -21.67 32.42
N GLN A 35 14.26 -20.79 32.18
CA GLN A 35 14.02 -19.45 31.64
C GLN A 35 13.49 -19.52 30.20
N GLY A 36 14.03 -20.42 29.38
CA GLY A 36 13.57 -20.70 28.02
C GLY A 36 12.12 -21.19 27.98
N ASP A 37 11.75 -22.18 28.80
CA ASP A 37 10.38 -22.72 28.86
C ASP A 37 9.37 -21.64 29.26
N ALA A 38 9.69 -20.86 30.30
CA ALA A 38 8.85 -19.75 30.76
C ALA A 38 8.69 -18.67 29.67
N CYS A 39 9.79 -18.25 29.04
CA CYS A 39 9.80 -17.22 28.00
C CYS A 39 9.04 -17.67 26.76
N TYR A 40 9.31 -18.86 26.24
CA TYR A 40 8.68 -19.38 25.01
C TYR A 40 7.20 -19.69 25.24
N THR A 41 6.81 -20.19 26.41
CA THR A 41 5.40 -20.39 26.77
C THR A 41 4.64 -19.06 26.85
N GLY A 42 5.23 -18.05 27.48
CA GLY A 42 4.68 -16.69 27.54
C GLY A 42 4.49 -16.11 26.15
N LEU A 43 5.54 -16.15 25.32
CA LEU A 43 5.52 -15.62 23.96
C LEU A 43 4.50 -16.36 23.07
N LEU A 44 4.43 -17.68 23.14
CA LEU A 44 3.42 -18.49 22.44
C LEU A 44 1.99 -18.07 22.82
N ARG A 45 1.73 -17.84 24.11
CA ARG A 45 0.43 -17.38 24.60
C ARG A 45 0.07 -16.02 23.99
N VAL A 46 1.01 -15.07 23.99
CA VAL A 46 0.81 -13.75 23.39
C VAL A 46 0.57 -13.85 21.88
N MET A 47 1.39 -14.61 21.14
CA MET A 47 1.31 -14.74 19.68
C MET A 47 0.04 -15.46 19.18
N ARG A 48 -0.55 -16.32 20.01
CA ARG A 48 -1.83 -16.99 19.72
C ARG A 48 -3.03 -16.05 19.84
N SER A 49 -2.92 -14.98 20.65
CA SER A 49 -4.00 -14.01 20.81
C SER A 49 -4.33 -13.29 19.50
N PRO A 50 -5.60 -12.97 19.21
CA PRO A 50 -5.96 -12.09 18.09
C PRO A 50 -5.40 -10.67 18.28
N ARG A 51 -5.12 -10.27 19.52
CA ARG A 51 -4.55 -8.97 19.89
C ARG A 51 -3.02 -9.00 20.06
N TRP A 52 -2.35 -10.05 19.56
CA TRP A 52 -0.92 -10.27 19.80
C TRP A 52 -0.05 -9.04 19.52
N LYS A 53 -0.31 -8.28 18.44
CA LYS A 53 0.48 -7.08 18.11
C LYS A 53 0.41 -6.01 19.19
N ARG A 54 -0.79 -5.75 19.71
CA ARG A 54 -1.02 -4.76 20.77
C ARG A 54 -0.32 -5.21 22.05
N LEU A 55 -0.44 -6.50 22.38
CA LEU A 55 0.20 -7.08 23.57
C LEU A 55 1.73 -7.04 23.46
N MET A 56 2.29 -7.39 22.30
CA MET A 56 3.74 -7.34 22.07
C MET A 56 4.28 -5.90 22.12
N ARG A 57 3.55 -4.92 21.59
CA ARG A 57 3.94 -3.51 21.70
C ARG A 57 3.87 -2.98 23.13
N ALA A 58 2.92 -3.47 23.93
CA ALA A 58 2.82 -3.12 25.35
C ALA A 58 3.89 -3.82 26.20
N GLN A 59 4.41 -4.96 25.75
CA GLN A 59 5.38 -5.78 26.46
C GLN A 59 6.50 -6.24 25.50
N PRO A 60 7.36 -5.33 25.02
CA PRO A 60 8.43 -5.65 24.07
C PRO A 60 9.47 -6.62 24.67
N ASP A 61 9.54 -6.69 26.00
CA ASP A 61 10.53 -7.50 26.72
C ASP A 61 10.36 -9.01 26.49
N TRP A 62 9.16 -9.49 26.14
CA TRP A 62 8.98 -10.90 25.76
C TRP A 62 9.74 -11.26 24.48
N LEU A 63 9.74 -10.36 23.49
CA LEU A 63 10.48 -10.56 22.23
C LEU A 63 11.98 -10.47 22.47
N ARG A 64 12.43 -9.47 23.22
CA ARG A 64 13.85 -9.29 23.58
C ARG A 64 14.37 -10.43 24.44
N GLY A 65 13.58 -10.90 25.41
CA GLY A 65 13.91 -12.04 26.25
C GLY A 65 14.09 -13.31 25.42
N ALA A 66 13.16 -13.59 24.51
CA ALA A 66 13.26 -14.74 23.61
C ALA A 66 14.46 -14.62 22.66
N LEU A 67 14.77 -13.42 22.15
CA LEU A 67 15.95 -13.18 21.31
C LEU A 67 17.27 -13.42 22.06
N ARG A 68 17.37 -12.95 23.30
CA ARG A 68 18.55 -13.17 24.16
C ARG A 68 18.76 -14.65 24.48
N LEU A 69 17.66 -15.39 24.71
CA LEU A 69 17.70 -16.80 25.07
C LEU A 69 17.90 -17.74 23.87
N GLU A 70 17.68 -17.28 22.64
CA GLU A 70 17.74 -18.16 21.46
C GLU A 70 19.14 -18.74 21.22
N THR A 71 20.22 -17.96 21.41
CA THR A 71 21.58 -18.47 21.24
C THR A 71 21.95 -19.50 22.32
N PRO A 72 21.80 -19.21 23.64
CA PRO A 72 22.05 -20.20 24.70
C PRO A 72 21.20 -21.47 24.58
N VAL A 73 19.91 -21.33 24.29
CA VAL A 73 19.00 -22.49 24.14
C VAL A 73 19.40 -23.34 22.93
N ARG A 74 19.80 -22.72 21.81
CA ARG A 74 20.26 -23.47 20.63
C ARG A 74 21.55 -24.24 20.90
N GLU A 75 22.51 -23.62 21.58
CA GLU A 75 23.77 -24.28 21.97
C GLU A 75 23.53 -25.45 22.92
N LEU A 76 22.65 -25.27 23.91
CA LEU A 76 22.28 -26.32 24.85
C LEU A 76 21.61 -27.50 24.14
N LEU A 77 20.64 -27.23 23.25
CA LEU A 77 19.98 -28.27 22.46
C LEU A 77 20.93 -29.00 21.50
N ALA A 78 22.00 -28.35 21.04
CA ALA A 78 23.01 -28.97 20.18
C ALA A 78 24.00 -29.86 20.97
N ARG A 79 24.34 -29.49 22.21
CA ARG A 79 25.24 -30.27 23.09
C ARG A 79 24.57 -31.53 23.64
N ASP A 80 23.30 -31.45 23.99
CA ASP A 80 22.62 -32.43 24.84
C ASP A 80 21.87 -33.53 24.06
N GLY A 81 22.10 -33.65 22.75
CA GLY A 81 21.59 -34.74 21.89
C GLY A 81 20.07 -34.99 21.88
N GLY A 82 19.26 -34.14 22.54
CA GLY A 82 17.82 -34.35 22.73
C GLY A 82 17.28 -34.23 24.17
N GLY A 83 18.11 -33.87 25.17
CA GLY A 83 17.75 -33.85 26.60
C GLY A 83 16.55 -32.99 27.03
N CYS A 84 16.02 -32.10 26.17
CA CYS A 84 14.88 -31.23 26.49
C CYS A 84 13.79 -31.23 25.40
N PRO A 85 13.07 -32.36 25.19
CA PRO A 85 12.11 -32.50 24.08
C PRO A 85 10.93 -31.51 24.17
N ARG A 86 10.57 -31.08 25.38
CA ARG A 86 9.53 -30.06 25.61
C ARG A 86 9.97 -28.69 25.08
N LEU A 87 11.19 -28.26 25.39
CA LEU A 87 11.73 -26.97 24.97
C LEU A 87 11.91 -26.91 23.45
N LEU A 88 12.41 -28.00 22.85
CA LEU A 88 12.51 -28.13 21.39
C LEU A 88 11.14 -27.98 20.71
N ARG A 89 10.11 -28.72 21.17
CA ARG A 89 8.75 -28.60 20.64
C ARG A 89 8.16 -27.19 20.78
N GLN A 90 8.45 -26.50 21.89
CA GLN A 90 7.99 -25.12 22.08
C GLN A 90 8.68 -24.17 21.10
N ARG A 91 10.00 -24.30 20.94
CA ARG A 91 10.80 -23.53 19.99
C ARG A 91 10.29 -23.71 18.56
N GLU A 92 10.07 -24.94 18.12
CA GLU A 92 9.53 -25.24 16.79
C GLU A 92 8.13 -24.64 16.58
N ARG A 93 7.23 -24.81 17.57
CA ARG A 93 5.88 -24.21 17.52
C ARG A 93 5.94 -22.70 17.43
N LEU A 94 6.86 -22.08 18.16
CA LEU A 94 7.06 -20.64 18.16
C LEU A 94 7.61 -20.19 16.80
N GLU A 95 8.57 -20.91 16.24
CA GLU A 95 9.13 -20.64 14.91
C GLU A 95 8.08 -20.72 13.81
N VAL A 96 7.27 -21.78 13.79
CA VAL A 96 6.16 -21.92 12.83
C VAL A 96 5.17 -20.77 12.99
N LEU A 97 4.79 -20.43 14.22
CA LEU A 97 3.83 -19.35 14.47
C LEU A 97 4.42 -17.99 14.10
N ALA A 98 5.68 -17.73 14.44
CA ALA A 98 6.38 -16.48 14.14
C ALA A 98 6.59 -16.30 12.64
N ARG A 99 6.99 -17.37 11.92
CA ARG A 99 7.04 -17.36 10.45
C ARG A 99 5.67 -17.10 9.83
N LYS A 100 4.62 -17.75 10.32
CA LYS A 100 3.24 -17.53 9.86
C LYS A 100 2.79 -16.09 10.11
N ARG A 101 3.17 -15.48 11.23
CA ARG A 101 2.85 -14.08 11.51
C ARG A 101 3.69 -13.13 10.63
N LEU A 102 4.97 -13.40 10.45
CA LEU A 102 5.87 -12.58 9.64
C LEU A 102 5.51 -12.63 8.15
N SER A 103 5.06 -13.78 7.65
CA SER A 103 4.65 -13.94 6.24
C SER A 103 3.43 -13.12 5.87
N HIS A 104 2.62 -12.69 6.85
CA HIS A 104 1.55 -11.72 6.62
C HIS A 104 2.06 -10.29 6.42
N PHE A 105 3.31 -9.98 6.76
CA PHE A 105 3.90 -8.64 6.62
C PHE A 105 4.94 -8.57 5.52
N THR A 106 5.73 -9.63 5.33
CA THR A 106 6.87 -9.63 4.41
C THR A 106 6.99 -10.97 3.71
N ARG A 107 7.48 -10.96 2.46
CA ARG A 107 7.72 -12.19 1.68
C ARG A 107 9.04 -12.88 2.05
N ARG A 108 9.98 -12.15 2.65
CA ARG A 108 11.27 -12.70 3.11
C ARG A 108 11.06 -13.49 4.40
N GLY A 109 11.08 -14.82 4.31
CA GLY A 109 11.25 -15.68 5.48
C GLY A 109 12.60 -15.41 6.15
N GLY A 110 12.67 -15.58 7.47
CA GLY A 110 13.94 -15.71 8.19
C GLY A 110 14.38 -17.17 8.19
N ALA A 111 15.68 -17.42 8.04
CA ALA A 111 16.23 -18.76 8.03
C ALA A 111 16.16 -19.39 9.43
N SER A 112 16.33 -18.59 10.48
CA SER A 112 16.30 -19.03 11.88
C SER A 112 15.18 -18.35 12.69
N LEU A 113 14.80 -18.94 13.83
CA LEU A 113 13.84 -18.33 14.77
C LEU A 113 14.33 -16.96 15.26
N GLY A 114 15.61 -16.82 15.61
CA GLY A 114 16.21 -15.55 16.01
C GLY A 114 16.04 -14.44 14.96
N GLU A 115 16.32 -14.74 13.69
CA GLU A 115 16.07 -13.77 12.60
C GLU A 115 14.60 -13.38 12.46
N VAL A 116 13.69 -14.35 12.57
CA VAL A 116 12.24 -14.11 12.47
C VAL A 116 11.77 -13.23 13.62
N LEU A 117 12.21 -13.50 14.85
CA LEU A 117 11.89 -12.70 16.03
C LEU A 117 12.49 -11.30 15.94
N GLY A 118 13.73 -11.15 15.48
CA GLY A 118 14.39 -9.84 15.32
C GLY A 118 13.68 -8.95 14.29
N ARG A 119 13.22 -9.54 13.18
CA ARG A 119 12.38 -8.84 12.20
C ARG A 119 11.03 -8.44 12.79
N LEU A 120 10.40 -9.32 13.58
CA LEU A 120 9.16 -8.99 14.27
C LEU A 120 9.36 -7.85 15.28
N GLU A 121 10.47 -7.84 16.04
CA GLU A 121 10.79 -6.75 16.96
C GLU A 121 10.94 -5.42 16.20
N THR A 122 11.68 -5.42 15.09
CA THR A 122 11.87 -4.23 14.25
C THR A 122 10.52 -3.68 13.77
N LEU A 123 9.68 -4.55 13.20
CA LEU A 123 8.36 -4.17 12.69
C LEU A 123 7.41 -3.67 13.78
N LEU A 124 7.50 -4.20 15.00
CA LEU A 124 6.62 -3.79 16.11
C LEU A 124 7.10 -2.51 16.79
N SER A 125 8.40 -2.25 16.75
CA SER A 125 9.02 -1.02 17.27
C SER A 125 8.77 0.19 16.38
N GLU A 126 8.53 -0.02 15.09
CA GLU A 126 8.15 1.06 14.17
C GLU A 126 6.86 1.75 14.63
N PRO A 127 6.82 3.11 14.61
CA PRO A 127 5.67 3.87 15.04
C PRO A 127 4.44 3.52 14.19
N ARG A 128 3.25 3.66 14.79
CA ARG A 128 2.02 3.41 14.07
C ARG A 128 1.86 4.42 12.95
N PRO A 129 1.60 3.97 11.72
CA PRO A 129 1.36 4.89 10.62
C PRO A 129 0.09 5.69 10.94
N GLN A 130 0.19 7.01 10.82
CA GLN A 130 -0.90 7.95 11.03
C GLN A 130 -1.48 8.38 9.67
N PRO A 131 -2.80 8.62 9.58
CA PRO A 131 -3.41 9.13 8.36
C PRO A 131 -2.69 10.40 7.88
N PRO A 132 -2.74 10.69 6.56
CA PRO A 132 -2.11 11.89 6.01
C PRO A 132 -2.61 13.14 6.74
N GLY A 133 -1.68 14.04 7.08
CA GLY A 133 -1.97 15.35 7.68
C GLY A 133 -2.39 16.36 6.62
N GLY A 134 -2.65 17.62 7.03
CA GLY A 134 -3.03 18.70 6.09
C GLY A 134 -1.92 19.10 5.12
N ASP A 135 -0.68 18.76 5.47
CA ASP A 135 0.59 19.01 4.81
C ASP A 135 0.99 17.85 3.86
N GLU A 136 0.21 16.77 3.80
CA GLU A 136 0.41 15.67 2.87
C GLU A 136 -0.80 15.55 1.92
N PRO A 137 -0.72 16.11 0.69
CA PRO A 137 -1.82 16.08 -0.25
C PRO A 137 -2.17 14.64 -0.66
N VAL A 138 -3.47 14.33 -0.59
CA VAL A 138 -4.03 13.04 -0.94
C VAL A 138 -4.33 13.02 -2.43
N LEU A 139 -3.71 12.09 -3.15
CA LEU A 139 -3.89 11.90 -4.59
C LEU A 139 -5.14 11.09 -4.91
N LEU A 140 -5.41 10.07 -4.09
CA LEU A 140 -6.62 9.26 -4.19
C LEU A 140 -7.05 8.80 -2.81
N GLU A 141 -8.31 9.04 -2.49
CA GLU A 141 -8.96 8.57 -1.28
C GLU A 141 -10.07 7.58 -1.64
N GLY A 142 -10.17 6.49 -0.88
CA GLY A 142 -11.29 5.58 -1.04
C GLY A 142 -11.77 5.02 0.29
N ARG A 143 -13.07 5.22 0.53
CA ARG A 143 -13.77 4.66 1.69
C ARG A 143 -14.65 3.49 1.27
N GLN A 144 -14.55 2.40 1.99
CA GLN A 144 -15.36 1.22 1.73
C GLN A 144 -16.61 1.26 2.60
N GLY A 145 -17.74 1.52 1.92
CA GLY A 145 -19.06 1.62 2.52
C GLY A 145 -19.84 0.31 2.51
N LEU A 146 -21.08 0.37 3.02
CA LEU A 146 -22.06 -0.72 2.95
C LEU A 146 -22.34 -1.19 1.51
N ARG A 147 -22.23 -0.30 0.51
CA ARG A 147 -22.36 -0.68 -0.90
C ARG A 147 -21.39 -1.80 -1.30
N ASN A 148 -20.16 -1.77 -0.79
CA ASN A 148 -19.16 -2.80 -1.10
C ASN A 148 -19.39 -4.10 -0.32
N LEU A 149 -20.13 -4.03 0.81
CA LEU A 149 -20.65 -5.24 1.46
C LEU A 149 -21.73 -5.89 0.61
N LEU A 150 -22.65 -5.08 0.05
CA LEU A 150 -23.71 -5.56 -0.83
C LEU A 150 -23.16 -6.13 -2.14
N SER A 151 -22.00 -5.69 -2.63
CA SER A 151 -21.36 -6.30 -3.79
C SER A 151 -20.68 -7.64 -3.49
N TRP A 152 -20.53 -8.02 -2.21
CA TRP A 152 -19.94 -9.32 -1.87
C TRP A 152 -20.96 -10.46 -2.11
N PRO A 153 -20.65 -11.48 -2.92
CA PRO A 153 -21.58 -12.57 -3.22
C PRO A 153 -22.12 -13.28 -1.99
N GLY A 154 -21.29 -13.40 -0.94
CA GLY A 154 -21.72 -14.03 0.31
C GLY A 154 -22.81 -13.26 1.06
N THR A 155 -22.92 -11.94 0.87
CA THR A 155 -24.01 -11.14 1.41
C THR A 155 -25.33 -11.51 0.74
N TRP A 156 -25.32 -11.73 -0.58
CA TRP A 156 -26.50 -12.20 -1.32
C TRP A 156 -26.87 -13.63 -0.97
N VAL A 157 -25.90 -14.53 -0.85
CA VAL A 157 -26.15 -15.91 -0.38
C VAL A 157 -26.78 -15.89 1.01
N PHE A 158 -26.28 -15.06 1.92
CA PHE A 158 -26.87 -14.90 3.25
C PHE A 158 -28.27 -14.29 3.20
N ALA A 159 -28.49 -13.26 2.39
CA ALA A 159 -29.80 -12.64 2.21
C ALA A 159 -30.82 -13.64 1.64
N LEU A 160 -30.42 -14.41 0.63
CA LEU A 160 -31.24 -15.47 0.05
C LEU A 160 -31.57 -16.54 1.10
N LEU A 161 -30.58 -16.99 1.89
CA LEU A 161 -30.78 -17.93 3.00
C LEU A 161 -31.74 -17.36 4.06
N ALA A 162 -31.63 -16.07 4.38
CA ALA A 162 -32.52 -15.41 5.32
C ALA A 162 -33.96 -15.31 4.79
N ILE A 163 -34.12 -15.01 3.50
CA ILE A 163 -35.43 -14.94 2.84
C ILE A 163 -36.06 -16.33 2.74
N THR A 164 -35.34 -17.33 2.21
CA THR A 164 -35.86 -18.70 2.09
C THR A 164 -36.17 -19.30 3.46
N ASN A 165 -35.40 -18.93 4.49
CA ASN A 165 -35.70 -19.32 5.84
C ASN A 165 -37.01 -18.70 6.36
N ARG A 166 -37.18 -17.38 6.17
CA ARG A 166 -38.39 -16.65 6.57
C ARG A 166 -39.67 -17.15 5.88
N TYR A 167 -39.57 -17.67 4.66
CA TYR A 167 -40.74 -18.07 3.86
C TYR A 167 -40.91 -19.59 3.66
N GLY A 168 -39.96 -20.45 4.06
CA GLY A 168 -40.00 -21.88 3.70
C GLY A 168 -39.52 -22.89 4.75
N LEU A 169 -38.70 -22.50 5.73
CA LEU A 169 -38.05 -23.46 6.65
C LEU A 169 -38.67 -23.56 8.05
N GLU A 170 -39.71 -22.79 8.36
CA GLU A 170 -40.47 -22.99 9.61
C GLU A 170 -41.06 -24.42 9.72
N ARG A 171 -41.20 -25.14 8.60
CA ARG A 171 -41.64 -26.54 8.56
C ARG A 171 -40.58 -27.59 8.94
N PHE A 172 -39.28 -27.28 8.92
CA PHE A 172 -38.21 -28.30 9.04
C PHE A 172 -37.24 -28.11 10.22
N GLY A 173 -37.60 -27.28 11.20
CA GLY A 173 -36.86 -27.16 12.46
C GLY A 173 -35.95 -25.94 12.55
N ARG A 174 -35.52 -25.64 13.79
CA ARG A 174 -34.91 -24.38 14.25
C ARG A 174 -33.74 -23.91 13.36
N PRO A 175 -33.95 -22.92 12.48
CA PRO A 175 -32.93 -22.44 11.55
C PRO A 175 -32.10 -21.28 12.11
N ALA A 176 -32.40 -20.85 13.35
CA ALA A 176 -31.72 -19.80 14.08
C ALA A 176 -30.18 -19.90 14.09
N PRO A 177 -29.54 -21.05 14.40
CA PRO A 177 -28.07 -21.10 14.50
C PRO A 177 -27.37 -20.83 13.16
N MET A 178 -27.98 -21.22 12.04
CA MET A 178 -27.40 -20.99 10.70
C MET A 178 -27.49 -19.50 10.31
N LEU A 179 -28.59 -18.82 10.66
CA LEU A 179 -28.71 -17.37 10.48
C LEU A 179 -27.74 -16.59 11.37
N PHE A 180 -27.57 -17.00 12.63
CA PHE A 180 -26.59 -16.37 13.52
C PHE A 180 -25.16 -16.57 13.02
N ALA A 181 -24.81 -17.78 12.58
CA ALA A 181 -23.49 -18.07 12.02
C ALA A 181 -23.23 -17.29 10.72
N GLY A 182 -24.21 -17.24 9.82
CA GLY A 182 -24.12 -16.48 8.58
C GLY A 182 -24.02 -14.97 8.83
N GLY A 183 -24.84 -14.43 9.73
CA GLY A 183 -24.81 -13.02 10.11
C GLY A 183 -23.49 -12.64 10.79
N ALA A 184 -22.98 -13.49 11.69
CA ALA A 184 -21.68 -13.32 12.32
C ALA A 184 -20.53 -13.37 11.30
N LEU A 185 -20.61 -14.24 10.28
CA LEU A 185 -19.62 -14.31 9.21
C LEU A 185 -19.63 -13.06 8.33
N VAL A 186 -20.80 -12.57 7.93
CA VAL A 186 -20.96 -11.32 7.17
C VAL A 186 -20.43 -10.14 7.97
N LEU A 187 -20.78 -10.06 9.26
CA LEU A 187 -20.28 -9.00 10.15
C LEU A 187 -18.77 -9.09 10.35
N TYR A 188 -18.22 -10.28 10.55
CA TYR A 188 -16.78 -10.49 10.63
C TYR A 188 -16.07 -10.04 9.36
N TYR A 189 -16.61 -10.39 8.19
CA TYR A 189 -16.07 -9.99 6.90
C TYR A 189 -16.16 -8.47 6.72
N TYR A 190 -17.29 -7.85 7.06
CA TYR A 190 -17.46 -6.40 7.02
C TYR A 190 -16.43 -5.69 7.89
N LEU A 191 -16.28 -6.10 9.15
CA LEU A 191 -15.37 -5.45 10.10
C LEU A 191 -13.89 -5.64 9.71
N ARG A 192 -13.55 -6.78 9.09
CA ARG A 192 -12.15 -7.12 8.79
C ARG A 192 -11.71 -6.71 7.39
N CYS A 193 -12.60 -6.75 6.40
CA CYS A 193 -12.28 -6.51 5.00
C CYS A 193 -12.67 -5.12 4.51
N THR A 194 -13.41 -4.33 5.30
CA THR A 194 -13.64 -2.92 4.98
C THR A 194 -12.69 -2.00 5.71
N GLY A 195 -12.43 -0.84 5.10
CA GLY A 195 -11.53 0.15 5.63
C GLY A 195 -11.47 1.39 4.75
N HIS A 196 -10.39 2.11 4.94
CA HIS A 196 -10.11 3.36 4.28
C HIS A 196 -8.69 3.32 3.72
N PHE A 197 -8.48 3.80 2.49
CA PHE A 197 -7.15 3.95 1.94
C PHE A 197 -6.88 5.39 1.50
N TRP A 198 -5.62 5.77 1.61
CA TRP A 198 -5.08 7.01 1.10
C TRP A 198 -3.87 6.70 0.25
N LEU A 199 -3.85 7.19 -0.97
CA LEU A 199 -2.67 7.26 -1.82
C LEU A 199 -2.14 8.69 -1.77
N THR A 200 -0.88 8.84 -1.39
CA THR A 200 -0.14 10.11 -1.45
C THR A 200 1.05 9.94 -2.39
N ALA A 201 1.74 11.02 -2.74
CA ALA A 201 2.92 10.95 -3.61
C ALA A 201 4.07 10.12 -3.01
N LYS A 202 4.07 9.89 -1.68
CA LYS A 202 5.15 9.19 -0.97
C LYS A 202 4.76 7.78 -0.54
N ARG A 203 3.48 7.56 -0.23
CA ARG A 203 3.03 6.33 0.44
C ARG A 203 1.60 5.95 0.09
N LEU A 204 1.35 4.63 0.12
CA LEU A 204 0.00 4.09 0.18
C LEU A 204 -0.30 3.65 1.62
N MET A 205 -1.39 4.15 2.18
CA MET A 205 -1.89 3.75 3.49
C MET A 205 -3.21 3.00 3.37
N TRP A 206 -3.34 1.95 4.17
CA TRP A 206 -4.57 1.22 4.41
C TRP A 206 -4.89 1.18 5.90
N GLN A 207 -6.05 1.71 6.26
CA GLN A 207 -6.62 1.63 7.60
C GLN A 207 -7.85 0.72 7.60
N PRO A 208 -7.71 -0.53 8.07
CA PRO A 208 -8.87 -1.39 8.25
C PRO A 208 -9.75 -0.85 9.38
N ARG A 209 -11.07 -1.09 9.33
CA ARG A 209 -11.98 -0.72 10.43
C ARG A 209 -11.59 -1.38 11.75
N PHE A 210 -11.18 -2.64 11.67
CA PHE A 210 -10.63 -3.37 12.79
C PHE A 210 -9.24 -3.90 12.43
N GLY A 211 -8.22 -3.40 13.13
CA GLY A 211 -6.83 -3.80 12.93
C GLY A 211 -5.88 -2.63 13.14
N GLU A 212 -4.62 -2.84 12.75
CA GLU A 212 -3.63 -1.76 12.71
C GLU A 212 -3.54 -1.19 11.31
N PRO A 213 -3.34 0.13 11.17
CA PRO A 213 -3.06 0.73 9.87
C PRO A 213 -1.73 0.20 9.33
N VAL A 214 -1.69 0.01 8.02
CA VAL A 214 -0.51 -0.44 7.28
C VAL A 214 -0.17 0.63 6.26
N GLN A 215 1.11 0.91 6.13
CA GLN A 215 1.66 1.86 5.18
C GLN A 215 2.74 1.15 4.38
N VAL A 216 2.82 1.44 3.08
CA VAL A 216 3.90 1.04 2.19
C VAL A 216 4.42 2.29 1.48
N SER A 217 5.73 2.49 1.47
CA SER A 217 6.36 3.55 0.68
C SER A 217 6.30 3.22 -0.81
N LEU A 218 5.92 4.18 -1.66
CA LEU A 218 5.86 3.94 -3.11
C LEU A 218 7.23 3.58 -3.70
N ALA A 219 8.31 4.16 -3.18
CA ALA A 219 9.68 3.86 -3.57
C ALA A 219 10.10 2.40 -3.27
N SER A 220 9.44 1.75 -2.29
CA SER A 220 9.74 0.36 -1.94
C SER A 220 9.02 -0.67 -2.84
N ILE A 221 8.03 -0.22 -3.63
CA ILE A 221 7.22 -1.11 -4.47
C ILE A 221 8.01 -1.45 -5.74
N GLY A 222 8.44 -2.72 -5.84
CA GLY A 222 9.12 -3.20 -7.04
C GLY A 222 8.20 -3.23 -8.28
N SER A 223 8.77 -3.44 -9.46
CA SER A 223 8.03 -3.51 -10.74
C SER A 223 6.90 -4.55 -10.75
N LYS A 224 7.10 -5.69 -10.07
CA LYS A 224 6.09 -6.76 -9.90
C LYS A 224 5.33 -6.68 -8.57
N GLY A 225 5.50 -5.60 -7.81
CA GLY A 225 4.93 -5.44 -6.47
C GLY A 225 3.43 -5.14 -6.46
N ILE A 226 2.82 -4.87 -7.62
CA ILE A 226 1.40 -4.53 -7.72
C ILE A 226 0.68 -5.67 -8.42
N SER A 227 -0.37 -6.19 -7.77
CA SER A 227 -1.24 -7.21 -8.35
C SER A 227 -2.69 -6.79 -8.12
N ALA A 228 -3.33 -6.27 -9.16
CA ALA A 228 -4.76 -6.01 -9.15
C ALA A 228 -5.53 -7.24 -9.62
N LEU A 229 -6.56 -7.62 -8.86
CA LEU A 229 -7.52 -8.67 -9.13
C LEU A 229 -8.90 -8.01 -9.36
N PRO A 230 -9.21 -7.57 -10.59
CA PRO A 230 -10.41 -6.78 -10.88
C PRO A 230 -11.70 -7.52 -10.54
N ALA A 231 -11.75 -8.83 -10.81
CA ALA A 231 -12.89 -9.69 -10.50
C ALA A 231 -13.31 -9.69 -9.01
N TRP A 232 -12.41 -9.27 -8.13
CA TRP A 232 -12.64 -9.22 -6.69
C TRP A 232 -12.51 -7.81 -6.11
N GLY A 233 -12.25 -6.80 -6.95
CA GLY A 233 -11.98 -5.42 -6.52
C GLY A 233 -10.81 -5.32 -5.55
N GLN A 234 -9.77 -6.13 -5.71
CA GLN A 234 -8.62 -6.17 -4.78
C GLN A 234 -7.34 -5.66 -5.45
N VAL A 235 -6.59 -4.86 -4.70
CA VAL A 235 -5.23 -4.46 -5.06
C VAL A 235 -4.30 -4.99 -3.99
N ARG A 236 -3.40 -5.90 -4.37
CA ARG A 236 -2.30 -6.35 -3.54
C ARG A 236 -1.08 -5.52 -3.87
N VAL A 237 -0.49 -4.95 -2.82
CA VAL A 237 0.73 -4.13 -2.92
C VAL A 237 1.80 -4.80 -2.08
N GLU A 238 2.97 -4.97 -2.69
CA GLU A 238 4.16 -5.57 -2.12
C GLU A 238 5.33 -4.60 -2.28
N GLY A 239 5.80 -4.07 -1.15
CA GLY A 239 7.02 -3.28 -1.04
C GLY A 239 7.82 -3.71 0.19
N ASP A 240 8.21 -2.74 1.02
CA ASP A 240 8.74 -2.95 2.37
C ASP A 240 7.79 -3.80 3.24
N ARG A 241 6.48 -3.59 3.03
CA ARG A 241 5.40 -4.36 3.62
C ARG A 241 4.46 -4.86 2.53
N ALA A 242 3.71 -5.91 2.84
CA ALA A 242 2.68 -6.44 1.96
C ALA A 242 1.30 -6.28 2.59
N PHE A 243 0.35 -5.75 1.82
CA PHE A 243 -1.06 -5.80 2.18
C PHE A 243 -1.97 -5.83 0.96
N THR A 244 -3.23 -6.17 1.20
CA THR A 244 -4.27 -6.21 0.17
C THR A 244 -5.36 -5.21 0.55
N VAL A 245 -5.52 -4.19 -0.28
CA VAL A 245 -6.72 -3.34 -0.28
C VAL A 245 -7.81 -4.17 -0.94
N ARG A 246 -8.77 -4.64 -0.15
CA ARG A 246 -9.90 -5.45 -0.65
C ARG A 246 -11.09 -4.56 -0.92
N HIS A 247 -11.90 -4.84 -1.95
CA HIS A 247 -13.11 -4.06 -2.25
C HIS A 247 -12.86 -2.56 -2.40
N ALA A 248 -11.71 -2.18 -2.96
CA ALA A 248 -11.58 -0.83 -3.47
C ALA A 248 -12.51 -0.75 -4.69
N GLY A 249 -13.60 0.03 -4.59
CA GLY A 249 -14.46 0.29 -5.76
C GLY A 249 -13.66 0.90 -6.92
N GLN A 250 -12.51 1.47 -6.60
CA GLN A 250 -11.51 2.04 -7.51
C GLN A 250 -10.21 1.22 -7.52
N ALA A 251 -10.27 -0.11 -7.37
CA ALA A 251 -9.07 -0.96 -7.36
C ALA A 251 -8.22 -0.79 -8.62
N SER A 252 -8.90 -0.72 -9.75
CA SER A 252 -8.38 -0.53 -11.10
C SER A 252 -7.65 0.81 -11.25
N LEU A 253 -8.32 1.88 -10.81
CA LEU A 253 -7.76 3.22 -10.74
C LEU A 253 -6.56 3.29 -9.80
N LEU A 254 -6.69 2.75 -8.58
CA LEU A 254 -5.62 2.70 -7.58
C LEU A 254 -4.39 1.98 -8.13
N ALA A 255 -4.56 0.84 -8.79
CA ALA A 255 -3.45 0.12 -9.40
C ALA A 255 -2.76 0.93 -10.51
N SER A 256 -3.55 1.61 -11.35
CA SER A 256 -3.02 2.45 -12.43
C SER A 256 -2.27 3.67 -11.89
N LEU A 257 -2.77 4.30 -10.83
CA LEU A 257 -2.08 5.43 -10.18
C LEU A 257 -0.82 4.97 -9.44
N LEU A 258 -0.83 3.79 -8.81
CA LEU A 258 0.40 3.22 -8.23
C LEU A 258 1.45 2.93 -9.30
N ASP A 259 1.02 2.43 -10.47
CA ASP A 259 1.91 2.23 -11.61
C ASP A 259 2.47 3.56 -12.13
N LEU A 260 1.66 4.63 -12.17
CA LEU A 260 2.09 5.98 -12.56
C LEU A 260 3.10 6.58 -11.59
N HIS A 261 2.79 6.61 -10.29
CA HIS A 261 3.59 7.27 -9.25
C HIS A 261 4.87 6.51 -8.87
N ARG A 262 5.04 5.27 -9.37
CA ARG A 262 6.29 4.52 -9.27
C ARG A 262 7.30 4.88 -10.36
N GLN A 263 6.86 5.45 -11.47
CA GLN A 263 7.74 5.73 -12.60
C GLN A 263 8.36 7.12 -12.47
N SER A 264 9.58 7.29 -13.00
CA SER A 264 10.12 8.63 -13.23
C SER A 264 9.24 9.34 -14.27
N PRO A 265 8.91 10.62 -14.07
CA PRO A 265 9.44 11.55 -13.05
C PRO A 265 8.65 11.58 -11.72
N PHE A 266 7.50 10.91 -11.62
CA PHE A 266 6.66 10.98 -10.42
C PHE A 266 7.32 10.39 -9.16
N ALA A 267 8.18 9.38 -9.33
CA ALA A 267 8.83 8.68 -8.23
C ALA A 267 9.83 9.58 -7.48
N GLY A 268 9.42 10.11 -6.33
CA GLY A 268 10.28 10.81 -5.38
C GLY A 268 10.51 12.29 -5.68
N GLU A 269 10.18 12.79 -6.86
CA GLU A 269 10.30 14.21 -7.21
C GLU A 269 9.04 15.03 -6.86
N VAL A 270 7.90 14.33 -6.76
CA VAL A 270 6.59 14.90 -6.52
C VAL A 270 6.22 14.81 -5.03
N ASP A 271 5.77 15.93 -4.47
CA ASP A 271 5.23 16.02 -3.10
C ASP A 271 3.70 15.87 -3.05
N GLY A 272 3.05 15.89 -4.21
CA GLY A 272 1.61 15.77 -4.41
C GLY A 272 0.90 17.13 -4.43
N THR A 273 1.61 18.23 -4.29
CA THR A 273 1.08 19.57 -4.50
C THR A 273 1.19 19.90 -6.00
N PRO A 274 0.13 20.41 -6.65
CA PRO A 274 0.24 20.90 -8.01
C PRO A 274 1.29 22.00 -8.09
N ARG A 275 2.29 21.83 -8.97
CA ARG A 275 3.33 22.84 -9.23
C ARG A 275 2.99 23.71 -10.43
N VAL A 276 2.15 23.19 -11.33
CA VAL A 276 1.63 23.94 -12.47
C VAL A 276 0.23 24.45 -12.18
N HIS A 277 0.13 25.74 -11.85
CA HIS A 277 -1.13 26.39 -11.45
C HIS A 277 -1.90 27.00 -12.62
N GLU A 278 -1.21 27.56 -13.62
CA GLU A 278 -1.83 28.17 -14.80
C GLU A 278 -2.10 27.13 -15.89
N VAL A 279 -2.96 26.16 -15.56
CA VAL A 279 -3.45 25.13 -16.49
C VAL A 279 -4.95 24.99 -16.30
N SER A 280 -5.71 25.06 -17.39
CA SER A 280 -7.14 24.70 -17.41
C SER A 280 -7.33 23.39 -18.16
N VAL A 281 -7.97 22.40 -17.53
CA VAL A 281 -8.25 21.08 -18.11
C VAL A 281 -9.76 20.93 -18.24
N LEU A 282 -10.26 20.90 -19.48
CA LEU A 282 -11.69 21.01 -19.78
C LEU A 282 -12.14 19.89 -20.73
N PRO A 283 -13.37 19.38 -20.58
CA PRO A 283 -14.00 18.61 -21.64
C PRO A 283 -14.09 19.44 -22.93
N ALA A 284 -13.73 18.81 -24.05
CA ALA A 284 -13.67 19.48 -25.34
C ALA A 284 -14.13 18.60 -26.49
N TRP A 285 -14.54 19.26 -27.57
CA TRP A 285 -15.04 18.65 -28.79
C TRP A 285 -14.26 19.22 -29.97
N ARG A 286 -13.59 18.34 -30.74
CA ARG A 286 -12.83 18.72 -31.92
C ARG A 286 -13.65 18.48 -33.18
N ALA A 287 -13.74 19.48 -34.04
CA ALA A 287 -14.34 19.38 -35.37
C ALA A 287 -13.62 20.31 -36.35
N PRO A 288 -13.69 20.09 -37.67
CA PRO A 288 -13.26 21.09 -38.65
C PRO A 288 -13.94 22.45 -38.38
N GLU A 289 -13.24 23.57 -38.54
CA GLU A 289 -13.76 24.91 -38.18
C GLU A 289 -15.04 25.28 -38.96
N ARG A 290 -15.18 24.75 -40.17
CA ARG A 290 -16.35 24.95 -41.05
C ARG A 290 -17.37 23.80 -40.97
N ALA A 291 -17.24 22.95 -39.96
CA ALA A 291 -18.10 21.79 -39.83
C ALA A 291 -19.57 22.21 -39.69
N ARG A 292 -20.45 21.55 -40.44
CA ARG A 292 -21.89 21.81 -40.32
C ARG A 292 -22.45 21.17 -39.06
N ALA A 293 -23.55 21.71 -38.54
CA ALA A 293 -24.26 21.08 -37.42
C ALA A 293 -24.59 19.61 -37.76
N GLY A 294 -24.04 18.67 -36.97
CA GLY A 294 -24.20 17.22 -37.18
C GLY A 294 -22.99 16.50 -37.77
N GLU A 295 -21.91 17.20 -38.13
CA GLU A 295 -20.64 16.57 -38.50
C GLU A 295 -19.96 15.93 -37.28
N LYS A 296 -19.23 14.82 -37.49
CA LYS A 296 -18.66 14.01 -36.41
C LYS A 296 -17.66 14.82 -35.60
N SER A 297 -18.09 15.27 -34.44
CA SER A 297 -17.24 15.87 -33.43
C SER A 297 -16.58 14.77 -32.60
N GLU A 298 -15.27 14.88 -32.43
CA GLU A 298 -14.48 13.96 -31.61
C GLU A 298 -14.39 14.47 -30.17
N PRO A 299 -14.86 13.70 -29.17
CA PRO A 299 -14.77 14.08 -27.78
C PRO A 299 -13.35 13.89 -27.22
N GLY A 300 -12.94 14.80 -26.35
CA GLY A 300 -11.63 14.77 -25.72
C GLY A 300 -11.50 15.78 -24.60
N VAL A 301 -10.25 16.11 -24.29
CA VAL A 301 -9.84 17.01 -23.22
C VAL A 301 -9.00 18.11 -23.82
N ALA A 302 -9.37 19.35 -23.55
CA ALA A 302 -8.54 20.50 -23.81
C ALA A 302 -7.67 20.82 -22.60
N VAL A 303 -6.40 21.08 -22.86
CA VAL A 303 -5.44 21.57 -21.87
C VAL A 303 -4.96 22.94 -22.34
N LEU A 304 -5.34 23.98 -21.60
CA LEU A 304 -5.00 25.36 -21.92
C LEU A 304 -3.88 25.84 -20.99
N ARG A 305 -2.82 26.38 -21.56
CA ARG A 305 -1.68 27.02 -20.87
C ARG A 305 -1.39 28.39 -21.49
N PRO A 306 -0.73 29.31 -20.76
CA PRO A 306 -0.33 30.60 -21.32
C PRO A 306 0.41 30.53 -22.67
N GLY A 307 1.17 29.47 -22.95
CA GLY A 307 1.91 29.32 -24.21
C GLY A 307 1.24 28.48 -25.30
N TYR A 308 0.18 27.72 -25.00
CA TYR A 308 -0.44 26.82 -25.98
C TYR A 308 -1.83 26.31 -25.56
N ALA A 309 -2.59 25.83 -26.53
CA ALA A 309 -3.77 25.00 -26.34
C ALA A 309 -3.48 23.58 -26.87
N ALA A 310 -3.83 22.54 -26.12
CA ALA A 310 -3.70 21.16 -26.56
C ALA A 310 -5.04 20.43 -26.49
N PHE A 311 -5.31 19.56 -27.46
CA PHE A 311 -6.45 18.64 -27.48
C PHE A 311 -5.97 17.20 -27.38
N LEU A 312 -6.56 16.44 -26.45
CA LEU A 312 -6.28 15.03 -26.22
C LEU A 312 -7.55 14.20 -26.42
N PRO A 313 -7.61 13.25 -27.36
CA PRO A 313 -8.80 12.43 -27.59
C PRO A 313 -9.13 11.54 -26.37
N ALA A 314 -10.41 11.49 -25.97
CA ALA A 314 -10.83 10.76 -24.76
C ALA A 314 -10.59 9.24 -24.88
N GLU A 315 -10.78 8.69 -26.08
CA GLU A 315 -10.62 7.24 -26.36
C GLU A 315 -9.16 6.78 -26.32
N ARG A 316 -8.20 7.73 -26.29
CA ARG A 316 -6.75 7.46 -26.38
C ARG A 316 -6.04 7.47 -25.02
N TYR A 317 -6.79 7.36 -23.91
CA TYR A 317 -6.24 7.34 -22.55
C TYR A 317 -5.12 6.29 -22.34
N ALA A 318 -5.20 5.13 -23.01
CA ALA A 318 -4.17 4.09 -22.91
C ALA A 318 -2.83 4.53 -23.52
N ASP A 319 -2.87 5.31 -24.60
CA ASP A 319 -1.68 5.87 -25.24
C ASP A 319 -1.06 6.95 -24.36
N VAL A 320 -1.89 7.84 -23.79
CA VAL A 320 -1.47 8.86 -22.82
C VAL A 320 -0.79 8.20 -21.62
N PHE A 321 -1.43 7.20 -21.00
CA PHE A 321 -0.88 6.49 -19.85
C PHE A 321 0.44 5.80 -20.16
N ARG A 322 0.57 5.19 -21.33
CA ARG A 322 1.80 4.50 -21.76
C ARG A 322 2.96 5.48 -21.94
N VAL A 323 2.72 6.69 -22.44
CA VAL A 323 3.75 7.73 -22.52
C VAL A 323 4.24 8.13 -21.13
N LEU A 324 3.32 8.26 -20.17
CA LEU A 324 3.66 8.68 -18.80
C LEU A 324 4.35 7.58 -17.99
N THR A 325 4.03 6.32 -18.26
CA THR A 325 4.53 5.18 -17.45
C THR A 325 5.67 4.40 -18.12
N GLY A 326 5.91 4.62 -19.41
CA GLY A 326 6.95 3.96 -20.18
C GLY A 326 6.54 2.59 -20.74
N PRO A 327 7.41 1.97 -21.56
CA PRO A 327 7.15 0.67 -22.17
C PRO A 327 7.16 -0.45 -21.11
N GLY A 328 6.21 -1.40 -21.21
CA GLY A 328 6.14 -2.59 -20.36
C GLY A 328 5.29 -2.46 -19.10
N THR A 329 4.59 -1.34 -18.92
CA THR A 329 3.58 -1.18 -17.87
C THR A 329 2.26 -1.85 -18.25
N ARG A 330 1.46 -2.17 -17.23
CA ARG A 330 0.12 -2.74 -17.42
C ARG A 330 -0.73 -1.76 -18.20
N LYS A 331 -1.57 -2.25 -19.12
CA LYS A 331 -2.60 -1.43 -19.77
C LYS A 331 -3.48 -0.80 -18.68
N PRO A 332 -3.73 0.52 -18.71
CA PRO A 332 -4.62 1.14 -17.75
C PRO A 332 -6.02 0.54 -17.89
N GLU A 333 -6.72 0.44 -16.77
CA GLU A 333 -8.10 -0.02 -16.76
C GLU A 333 -9.07 1.11 -17.11
N ALA A 334 -10.32 0.76 -17.44
CA ALA A 334 -11.30 1.67 -18.04
C ALA A 334 -11.65 2.91 -17.20
N ASP A 335 -11.36 2.89 -15.89
CA ASP A 335 -11.68 3.98 -14.97
C ASP A 335 -10.67 5.15 -15.02
N VAL A 336 -9.56 4.99 -15.76
CA VAL A 336 -8.54 6.03 -15.91
C VAL A 336 -8.92 6.94 -17.07
N THR A 337 -9.23 8.21 -16.77
CA THR A 337 -9.57 9.21 -17.78
C THR A 337 -8.36 10.07 -18.16
N VAL A 338 -8.41 10.72 -19.32
CA VAL A 338 -7.34 11.61 -19.79
C VAL A 338 -7.20 12.83 -18.87
N GLU A 339 -8.32 13.39 -18.41
CA GLU A 339 -8.36 14.52 -17.48
C GLU A 339 -7.59 14.20 -16.21
N LEU A 340 -7.84 13.03 -15.62
CA LEU A 340 -7.13 12.60 -14.41
C LEU A 340 -5.62 12.47 -14.62
N LEU A 341 -5.19 11.95 -15.78
CA LEU A 341 -3.77 11.84 -16.11
C LEU A 341 -3.13 13.21 -16.25
N VAL A 342 -3.80 14.18 -16.88
CA VAL A 342 -3.31 15.55 -16.99
C VAL A 342 -3.27 16.23 -15.62
N GLU A 343 -4.26 16.02 -14.77
CA GLU A 343 -4.25 16.53 -13.39
C GLU A 343 -3.05 15.98 -12.59
N HIS A 344 -2.71 14.71 -12.77
CA HIS A 344 -1.48 14.16 -12.18
C HIS A 344 -0.22 14.77 -12.78
N MET A 345 -0.19 15.08 -14.08
CA MET A 345 0.95 15.77 -14.69
C MET A 345 1.21 17.14 -14.06
N ARG A 346 0.18 17.85 -13.56
CA ARG A 346 0.35 19.17 -12.90
C ARG A 346 1.22 19.12 -11.66
N LEU A 347 1.47 17.93 -11.12
CA LEU A 347 2.37 17.69 -10.01
C LEU A 347 3.85 17.79 -10.40
N LEU A 348 4.15 17.67 -11.70
CA LEU A 348 5.50 17.81 -12.26
C LEU A 348 5.93 19.27 -12.31
N SER A 349 7.23 19.49 -12.50
CA SER A 349 7.74 20.84 -12.80
C SER A 349 7.16 21.36 -14.13
N GLU A 350 7.03 22.67 -14.29
CA GLU A 350 6.55 23.28 -15.53
C GLU A 350 7.27 22.81 -16.81
N PRO A 351 8.62 22.75 -16.87
CA PRO A 351 9.29 22.29 -18.09
C PRO A 351 9.00 20.82 -18.39
N GLU A 352 8.91 19.97 -17.37
CA GLU A 352 8.57 18.55 -17.55
C GLU A 352 7.13 18.37 -17.98
N PHE A 353 6.20 19.14 -17.41
CA PHE A 353 4.81 19.17 -17.84
C PHE A 353 4.72 19.44 -19.35
N ASP A 354 5.40 20.47 -19.84
CA ASP A 354 5.36 20.86 -21.25
C ASP A 354 5.99 19.82 -22.17
N VAL A 355 7.15 19.26 -21.79
CA VAL A 355 7.81 18.19 -22.56
C VAL A 355 6.90 16.97 -22.64
N ARG A 356 6.33 16.54 -21.51
CA ARG A 356 5.43 15.39 -21.45
C ARG A 356 4.12 15.65 -22.19
N MET A 357 3.57 16.85 -22.12
CA MET A 357 2.36 17.23 -22.84
C MET A 357 2.57 17.08 -24.35
N ARG A 358 3.69 17.58 -24.89
CA ARG A 358 4.02 17.41 -26.31
C ARG A 358 4.13 15.93 -26.71
N GLN A 359 4.78 15.11 -25.87
CA GLN A 359 4.89 13.66 -26.10
C GLN A 359 3.51 12.97 -26.09
N VAL A 360 2.66 13.35 -25.13
CA VAL A 360 1.30 12.82 -24.97
C VAL A 360 0.41 13.20 -26.15
N VAL A 361 0.44 14.46 -26.58
CA VAL A 361 -0.30 14.92 -27.77
C VAL A 361 0.13 14.13 -29.00
N LEU A 362 1.45 14.00 -29.23
CA LEU A 362 1.98 13.27 -30.37
C LEU A 362 1.57 11.80 -30.37
N ALA A 363 1.65 11.13 -29.22
CA ALA A 363 1.33 9.71 -29.12
C ALA A 363 -0.17 9.40 -29.18
N SER A 364 -1.02 10.33 -28.72
CA SER A 364 -2.48 10.16 -28.75
C SER A 364 -3.12 10.57 -30.07
N GLY A 365 -2.37 11.16 -31.01
CA GLY A 365 -2.94 11.75 -32.22
C GLY A 365 -3.76 13.01 -31.93
N GLY A 366 -3.45 13.67 -30.82
CA GLY A 366 -4.03 14.95 -30.44
C GLY A 366 -3.51 16.10 -31.27
N GLU A 367 -3.87 17.32 -30.87
CA GLU A 367 -3.38 18.55 -31.48
C GLU A 367 -2.77 19.47 -30.44
N LEU A 368 -1.75 20.23 -30.85
CA LEU A 368 -1.16 21.29 -30.06
C LEU A 368 -1.05 22.54 -30.93
N TRP A 369 -1.63 23.61 -30.44
CA TRP A 369 -1.66 24.92 -31.09
C TRP A 369 -0.92 25.89 -30.19
N HIS A 370 0.04 26.62 -30.75
CA HIS A 370 0.72 27.67 -30.01
C HIS A 370 -0.22 28.86 -29.79
N ALA A 371 -0.01 29.61 -28.71
CA ALA A 371 -0.89 30.72 -28.33
C ALA A 371 -1.12 31.73 -29.46
N ASP A 372 -0.10 31.99 -30.29
CA ASP A 372 -0.13 32.89 -31.45
C ASP A 372 -0.98 32.37 -32.63
N GLU A 373 -1.24 31.07 -32.67
CA GLU A 373 -2.06 30.44 -33.72
C GLU A 373 -3.55 30.36 -33.35
N VAL A 374 -3.85 30.48 -32.06
CA VAL A 374 -5.21 30.28 -31.52
C VAL A 374 -6.04 31.53 -31.70
N ARG A 375 -7.17 31.39 -32.38
CA ARG A 375 -8.18 32.44 -32.53
C ARG A 375 -9.40 32.11 -31.69
N SER A 376 -9.89 33.08 -30.93
CA SER A 376 -11.17 32.97 -30.25
C SER A 376 -12.31 33.15 -31.27
N GLY A 377 -13.13 32.13 -31.42
CA GLY A 377 -14.37 32.21 -32.20
C GLY A 377 -15.46 32.97 -31.45
N PRO A 378 -16.59 33.30 -32.11
CA PRO A 378 -17.73 33.91 -31.44
C PRO A 378 -18.19 32.99 -30.30
N ALA A 379 -18.38 33.57 -29.12
CA ALA A 379 -18.89 32.85 -27.95
C ALA A 379 -20.24 32.21 -28.32
N VAL A 380 -20.39 30.93 -28.01
CA VAL A 380 -21.67 30.25 -28.18
C VAL A 380 -22.43 30.42 -26.88
N ASP A 381 -23.70 30.81 -26.97
CA ASP A 381 -24.58 30.90 -25.81
C ASP A 381 -24.46 29.63 -24.95
N ASN A 382 -24.45 29.80 -23.62
CA ASN A 382 -24.30 28.75 -22.59
C ASN A 382 -22.87 28.32 -22.17
N GLY A 383 -21.92 29.26 -22.06
CA GLY A 383 -20.62 28.98 -21.43
C GLY A 383 -19.66 28.12 -22.25
N ARG A 384 -19.90 28.03 -23.57
CA ARG A 384 -19.05 27.32 -24.52
C ARG A 384 -18.08 28.28 -25.19
N VAL A 385 -16.78 27.98 -25.09
CA VAL A 385 -15.72 28.78 -25.73
C VAL A 385 -15.25 28.03 -26.96
N ARG A 386 -15.24 28.71 -28.12
CA ARG A 386 -14.68 28.15 -29.36
C ARG A 386 -13.29 28.71 -29.60
N LEU A 387 -12.34 27.80 -29.80
CA LEU A 387 -11.00 28.09 -30.23
C LEU A 387 -10.79 27.52 -31.62
N GLY A 388 -10.12 28.25 -32.50
CA GLY A 388 -9.80 27.80 -33.84
C GLY A 388 -8.33 27.98 -34.16
N ALA A 389 -7.72 26.98 -34.79
CA ALA A 389 -6.38 27.07 -35.36
C ALA A 389 -6.25 26.12 -36.55
N ARG A 390 -5.52 26.53 -37.59
CA ARG A 390 -5.18 25.69 -38.75
C ARG A 390 -6.38 24.98 -39.41
N GLY A 391 -7.55 25.62 -39.41
CA GLY A 391 -8.79 25.09 -39.99
C GLY A 391 -9.52 24.05 -39.12
N MET A 392 -9.04 23.82 -37.90
CA MET A 392 -9.67 23.00 -36.88
C MET A 392 -10.28 23.88 -35.79
N GLY A 393 -11.46 23.51 -35.33
CA GLY A 393 -12.17 24.12 -34.22
C GLY A 393 -12.20 23.19 -33.01
N MET A 394 -12.07 23.78 -31.83
CA MET A 394 -12.23 23.12 -30.54
C MET A 394 -13.29 23.87 -29.75
N GLU A 395 -14.36 23.16 -29.38
CA GLU A 395 -15.42 23.67 -28.53
C GLU A 395 -15.19 23.19 -27.10
N LEU A 396 -15.01 24.13 -26.19
CA LEU A 396 -14.71 23.93 -24.78
C LEU A 396 -15.99 24.05 -23.96
N LEU A 397 -16.15 23.17 -22.98
CA LEU A 397 -17.20 23.31 -21.97
C LEU A 397 -16.55 23.63 -20.62
N ALA A 398 -16.49 24.93 -20.29
CA ALA A 398 -15.97 25.39 -19.02
C ALA A 398 -17.08 25.33 -17.95
N ASP A 399 -16.77 24.72 -16.80
CA ASP A 399 -17.61 24.90 -15.62
C ASP A 399 -17.39 26.29 -15.00
N ALA A 400 -18.25 26.67 -14.06
CA ALA A 400 -18.17 27.98 -13.41
C ALA A 400 -16.84 28.20 -12.64
N ALA A 401 -16.19 27.13 -12.16
CA ALA A 401 -14.94 27.22 -11.41
C ALA A 401 -13.73 27.42 -12.33
N GLN A 402 -13.79 26.86 -13.54
CA GLN A 402 -12.72 26.88 -14.53
C GLN A 402 -12.88 28.03 -15.54
N ALA A 403 -14.07 28.64 -15.64
CA ALA A 403 -14.36 29.75 -16.55
C ALA A 403 -13.41 30.94 -16.34
N GLU A 404 -13.15 31.34 -15.09
CA GLU A 404 -12.27 32.48 -14.80
C GLU A 404 -10.81 32.18 -15.19
N ALA A 405 -10.30 30.99 -14.87
CA ALA A 405 -8.95 30.58 -15.24
C ALA A 405 -8.79 30.49 -16.76
N THR A 406 -9.81 29.96 -17.44
CA THR A 406 -9.87 29.84 -18.89
C THR A 406 -9.87 31.20 -19.57
N ASP A 407 -10.75 32.11 -19.14
CA ASP A 407 -10.82 33.47 -19.65
C ASP A 407 -9.50 34.23 -19.44
N ARG A 408 -8.88 34.09 -18.25
CA ARG A 408 -7.57 34.68 -17.96
C ARG A 408 -6.48 34.21 -18.92
N ILE A 409 -6.43 32.91 -19.21
CA ILE A 409 -5.44 32.33 -20.15
C ILE A 409 -5.72 32.81 -21.57
N VAL A 410 -6.97 32.71 -22.03
CA VAL A 410 -7.36 33.09 -23.40
C VAL A 410 -7.13 34.57 -23.66
N ARG A 411 -7.44 35.46 -22.69
CA ARG A 411 -7.17 36.90 -22.81
C ARG A 411 -5.68 37.21 -22.97
N ARG A 412 -4.80 36.43 -22.35
CA ARG A 412 -3.34 36.62 -22.50
C ARG A 412 -2.83 36.23 -23.87
N TRP A 413 -3.54 35.38 -24.61
CA TRP A 413 -3.16 35.06 -26.00
C TRP A 413 -3.55 36.17 -26.99
N ALA A 414 -4.56 36.97 -26.64
CA ALA A 414 -5.06 38.06 -27.46
C ALA A 414 -4.34 39.40 -27.23
N ALA A 415 -3.51 39.49 -26.17
CA ALA A 415 -2.68 40.64 -25.82
C ALA A 415 -1.28 40.47 -26.39
#